data_AF-A0A093GW68-F1
#
_entry.id   AF-A0A093GW68-F1
#
_cell.length_a   1.000
_cell.length_b   1.000
_cell.length_c   1.000
_cell.angle_alpha   90.00
_cell.angle_beta   90.00
_cell.angle_gamma   90.00
#
_symmetry.space_group_name_H-M   'P 1'
#
loop_
_entity.id
_entity.type
_entity.pdbx_description
1 polymer ?
#
loop_
_entity_poly.entity_id
_entity_poly.type
_entity_poly.pdbx_seq_one_letter_code
_entity_poly.pdbx_strand_id
1 'polypeptide(L)'
;SCKLFFSNDPVKIIKAKGQYMYDENGRQYLDCINNVAHVGHCHPDIVKAAHEQNQLLNTNSRYLHDNLVDYADRLSKTLPEKLCIFYFLNSGSEANDLALRLARQYTKHEDVIVLDHAYHGHLTSLIDISPYKFRNLEGQKEWVHVAPVPDTYRGLYREDHEDSVTAYANEVKNIIEQAHTRGRKIAAFFVESLPSVGGQIIPPAGYFQKVAEHVHKAGGVFIADEIQVGFGRVGKHFWAFQLQGEDFIPDIVTMGKPIGNGHPIACVATTKEIAEAFAATGVEYFNTFGGNPVSCAVGLAVLDVIEKEHLQAHATEVGNFLMKLLKEQKIKHPIIGDVRGSGLFIGVDLIKDQAERTPATAEAEHLITRLKEKYILLSTDGPGRNVLKFKPPMCFNMEDAKFVVDTIDKLLT
;
A
#
# COMPACT_ATOMS: atom_id res chain seq x y z
N SER A 1 1.54 18.09 -15.30
CA SER A 1 2.50 17.38 -16.15
C SER A 1 2.51 15.90 -15.77
N CYS A 2 2.56 14.97 -16.74
CA CYS A 2 2.65 13.53 -16.48
C CYS A 2 4.12 13.10 -16.57
N LYS A 3 4.65 12.41 -15.56
CA LYS A 3 5.99 11.82 -15.61
C LYS A 3 5.89 10.38 -16.07
N LEU A 4 6.56 10.04 -17.16
CA LEU A 4 6.63 8.68 -17.67
C LEU A 4 7.61 7.84 -16.83
N PHE A 5 7.32 6.55 -16.66
CA PHE A 5 8.24 5.60 -16.02
C PHE A 5 9.55 5.45 -16.81
N PHE A 6 9.46 5.47 -18.15
CA PHE A 6 10.60 5.40 -19.06
C PHE A 6 10.63 6.69 -19.91
N SER A 7 11.37 7.70 -19.47
CA SER A 7 11.37 9.01 -20.14
C SER A 7 12.23 9.06 -21.41
N ASN A 8 13.35 8.32 -21.43
CA ASN A 8 14.32 8.35 -22.53
C ASN A 8 13.91 7.47 -23.71
N ASP A 9 13.10 6.44 -23.45
CA ASP A 9 12.51 5.56 -24.46
C ASP A 9 11.08 5.18 -24.00
N PRO A 10 10.07 6.03 -24.26
CA PRO A 10 8.71 5.80 -23.81
C PRO A 10 8.07 4.56 -24.41
N VAL A 11 7.38 3.77 -23.59
CA VAL A 11 6.52 2.67 -24.06
C VAL A 11 5.09 3.17 -24.16
N LYS A 12 4.53 3.19 -25.37
CA LYS A 12 3.15 3.63 -25.60
C LYS A 12 2.19 2.44 -25.51
N ILE A 13 1.69 2.19 -24.30
CA ILE A 13 0.70 1.14 -24.06
C ILE A 13 -0.69 1.57 -24.52
N ILE A 14 -1.37 0.71 -25.29
CA ILE A 14 -2.73 0.97 -25.81
C ILE A 14 -3.76 -0.09 -25.41
N LYS A 15 -3.32 -1.23 -24.88
CA LYS A 15 -4.19 -2.35 -24.49
C LYS A 15 -3.56 -3.10 -23.31
N ALA A 16 -4.38 -3.72 -22.47
CA ALA A 16 -3.92 -4.62 -21.43
C ALA A 16 -4.97 -5.72 -21.18
N LYS A 17 -4.54 -6.88 -20.69
CA LYS A 17 -5.40 -8.00 -20.30
C LYS A 17 -4.69 -8.88 -19.27
N GLY A 18 -5.34 -9.18 -18.16
CA GLY A 18 -4.72 -9.97 -17.08
C GLY A 18 -3.49 -9.26 -16.53
N GLN A 19 -2.35 -9.95 -16.50
CA GLN A 19 -1.05 -9.43 -16.07
C GLN A 19 -0.18 -8.87 -17.22
N TYR A 20 -0.75 -8.69 -18.42
CA TYR A 20 -0.02 -8.24 -19.60
C TYR A 20 -0.51 -6.90 -20.14
N MET A 21 0.42 -6.12 -20.68
CA MET A 21 0.17 -4.87 -21.41
C MET A 21 0.68 -4.99 -22.85
N TYR A 22 0.11 -4.20 -23.77
CA TYR A 22 0.44 -4.26 -25.19
C TYR A 22 0.65 -2.85 -25.75
N ASP A 23 1.77 -2.67 -26.47
CA ASP A 23 2.08 -1.42 -27.17
C ASP A 23 1.32 -1.27 -28.49
N GLU A 24 1.51 -0.14 -29.17
CA GLU A 24 0.85 0.16 -30.45
C GLU A 24 1.21 -0.76 -31.60
N ASN A 25 2.30 -1.53 -31.47
CA ASN A 25 2.76 -2.52 -32.44
C ASN A 25 2.32 -3.94 -32.06
N GLY A 26 1.54 -4.10 -30.98
CA GLY A 26 1.06 -5.39 -30.49
C GLY A 26 2.10 -6.18 -29.69
N ARG A 27 3.24 -5.58 -29.30
CA ARG A 27 4.22 -6.27 -28.46
C ARG A 27 3.67 -6.43 -27.06
N GLN A 28 3.75 -7.66 -26.54
CA GLN A 28 3.28 -7.99 -25.20
C GLN A 28 4.36 -7.71 -24.16
N TYR A 29 4.00 -7.06 -23.06
CA TYR A 29 4.84 -6.80 -21.91
C TYR A 29 4.24 -7.47 -20.66
N LEU A 30 5.09 -8.13 -19.87
CA LEU A 30 4.71 -8.61 -18.54
C LEU A 30 4.70 -7.44 -17.54
N ASP A 31 3.59 -7.25 -16.85
CA ASP A 31 3.39 -6.14 -15.90
C ASP A 31 3.66 -6.56 -14.45
N CYS A 32 4.80 -6.12 -13.92
CA CYS A 32 5.17 -6.29 -12.52
C CYS A 32 4.93 -5.02 -11.67
N ILE A 33 4.33 -3.97 -12.24
CA ILE A 33 4.21 -2.64 -11.64
C ILE A 33 2.78 -2.38 -11.15
N ASN A 34 1.75 -2.62 -11.96
CA ASN A 34 0.43 -2.04 -11.73
C ASN A 34 -0.45 -2.88 -10.80
N ASN A 35 -0.13 -2.89 -9.50
CA ASN A 35 -0.98 -3.47 -8.44
C ASN A 35 -2.41 -2.87 -8.39
N VAL A 36 -2.62 -1.70 -9.01
CA VAL A 36 -3.94 -1.08 -9.14
C VAL A 36 -4.89 -1.88 -10.03
N ALA A 37 -4.38 -2.54 -11.06
CA ALA A 37 -5.13 -3.53 -11.83
C ALA A 37 -5.12 -4.87 -11.07
N HIS A 38 -5.61 -4.82 -9.83
CA HIS A 38 -5.43 -5.85 -8.81
C HIS A 38 -5.90 -7.23 -9.25
N VAL A 39 -7.09 -7.36 -9.85
CA VAL A 39 -7.61 -8.64 -10.35
C VAL A 39 -7.27 -8.91 -11.82
N GLY A 40 -6.37 -8.11 -12.39
CA GLY A 40 -6.01 -8.16 -13.80
C GLY A 40 -6.61 -7.01 -14.60
N HIS A 41 -5.86 -6.54 -15.58
CA HIS A 41 -6.27 -5.50 -16.51
C HIS A 41 -7.52 -5.89 -17.28
N CYS A 42 -8.47 -4.96 -17.36
CA CYS A 42 -9.69 -5.08 -18.16
C CYS A 42 -10.48 -6.37 -17.88
N HIS A 43 -10.54 -6.80 -16.61
CA HIS A 43 -11.24 -8.01 -16.21
C HIS A 43 -12.72 -7.98 -16.64
N PRO A 44 -13.24 -8.99 -17.38
CA PRO A 44 -14.58 -8.96 -17.96
C PRO A 44 -15.71 -8.72 -16.95
N ASP A 45 -15.65 -9.39 -15.79
CA ASP A 45 -16.69 -9.27 -14.76
C ASP A 45 -16.74 -7.84 -14.17
N ILE A 46 -15.59 -7.15 -14.08
CA ILE A 46 -15.53 -5.77 -13.59
C ILE A 46 -16.11 -4.80 -14.63
N VAL A 47 -15.75 -4.99 -15.90
CA VAL A 47 -16.28 -4.18 -17.01
C VAL A 47 -17.79 -4.34 -17.12
N LYS A 48 -18.29 -5.58 -16.98
CA LYS A 48 -19.71 -5.89 -17.01
C LYS A 48 -20.46 -5.21 -15.87
N ALA A 49 -20.00 -5.35 -14.62
CA ALA A 49 -20.64 -4.73 -13.46
C ALA A 49 -20.70 -3.20 -13.58
N ALA A 50 -19.60 -2.57 -14.03
CA ALA A 50 -19.57 -1.14 -14.28
C ALA A 50 -20.56 -0.72 -15.38
N HIS A 51 -20.63 -1.48 -16.47
CA HIS A 51 -21.52 -1.19 -17.59
C HIS A 51 -22.99 -1.30 -17.20
N GLU A 52 -23.39 -2.42 -16.59
CA GLU A 52 -24.77 -2.68 -16.20
C GLU A 52 -25.29 -1.64 -15.21
N GLN A 53 -24.52 -1.29 -14.19
CA GLN A 53 -24.95 -0.27 -13.22
C GLN A 53 -25.03 1.14 -13.85
N ASN A 54 -24.14 1.49 -14.79
CA ASN A 54 -24.20 2.78 -15.49
C ASN A 54 -25.47 2.94 -16.34
N GLN A 55 -26.07 1.84 -16.79
CA GLN A 55 -27.33 1.89 -17.53
C GLN A 55 -28.54 2.17 -16.62
N LEU A 56 -28.37 2.02 -15.31
CA LEU A 56 -29.44 2.17 -14.32
C LEU A 56 -29.32 3.50 -13.57
N LEU A 57 -28.22 3.70 -12.85
CA LEU A 57 -28.04 4.88 -11.99
C LEU A 57 -26.56 5.14 -11.68
N ASN A 58 -26.12 6.37 -11.91
CA ASN A 58 -24.80 6.88 -11.54
C ASN A 58 -24.92 8.30 -10.97
N THR A 59 -25.38 8.38 -9.72
CA THR A 59 -25.50 9.63 -8.96
C THR A 59 -24.89 9.46 -7.57
N ASN A 60 -24.73 10.57 -6.84
CA ASN A 60 -24.24 10.53 -5.46
C ASN A 60 -25.14 9.69 -4.55
N SER A 61 -24.58 9.21 -3.44
CA SER A 61 -25.28 8.34 -2.49
C SER A 61 -26.12 9.11 -1.47
N ARG A 62 -26.85 10.13 -1.93
CA ARG A 62 -27.89 10.81 -1.12
C ARG A 62 -29.10 9.93 -0.86
N TYR A 63 -29.29 8.93 -1.71
CA TYR A 63 -30.30 7.90 -1.58
C TYR A 63 -29.60 6.60 -1.24
N LEU A 64 -30.10 5.90 -0.23
CA LEU A 64 -29.60 4.58 0.10
C LEU A 64 -29.80 3.66 -1.12
N HIS A 65 -28.72 3.08 -1.62
CA HIS A 65 -28.72 2.19 -2.77
C HIS A 65 -28.16 0.83 -2.34
N ASP A 66 -28.77 -0.27 -2.79
CA ASP A 66 -28.44 -1.62 -2.34
C ASP A 66 -26.95 -1.96 -2.52
N ASN A 67 -26.36 -1.68 -3.68
CA ASN A 67 -24.92 -1.87 -3.91
C ASN A 67 -24.02 -1.22 -2.83
N LEU A 68 -24.40 -0.05 -2.30
CA LEU A 68 -23.62 0.61 -1.25
C LEU A 68 -23.71 -0.18 0.06
N VAL A 69 -24.92 -0.62 0.42
CA VAL A 69 -25.19 -1.41 1.63
C VAL A 69 -24.49 -2.77 1.54
N ASP A 70 -24.67 -3.47 0.42
CA ASP A 70 -24.08 -4.78 0.17
C ASP A 70 -22.56 -4.71 0.15
N TYR A 71 -22.00 -3.65 -0.43
CA TYR A 71 -20.54 -3.49 -0.47
C TYR A 71 -19.97 -3.20 0.92
N ALA A 72 -20.61 -2.33 1.71
CA ALA A 72 -20.21 -2.09 3.09
C ALA A 72 -20.33 -3.36 3.95
N ASP A 73 -21.41 -4.13 3.80
CA ASP A 73 -21.61 -5.41 4.48
C ASP A 73 -20.52 -6.43 4.10
N ARG A 74 -20.24 -6.61 2.81
CA ARG A 74 -19.17 -7.52 2.33
C ARG A 74 -17.79 -7.08 2.82
N LEU A 75 -17.48 -5.79 2.82
CA LEU A 75 -16.23 -5.27 3.37
C LEU A 75 -16.11 -5.54 4.88
N SER A 76 -17.19 -5.35 5.64
CA SER A 76 -17.21 -5.59 7.08
C SER A 76 -16.84 -7.02 7.45
N LYS A 77 -17.25 -8.01 6.64
CA LYS A 77 -16.92 -9.43 6.83
C LYS A 77 -15.44 -9.75 6.65
N THR A 78 -14.66 -8.84 6.06
CA THR A 78 -13.21 -9.01 5.87
C THR A 78 -12.39 -8.33 6.96
N LEU A 79 -13.01 -7.48 7.79
CA LEU A 79 -12.35 -6.67 8.81
C LEU A 79 -12.70 -7.17 10.21
N PRO A 80 -11.88 -6.86 11.22
CA PRO A 80 -12.24 -7.05 12.62
C PRO A 80 -13.53 -6.29 12.99
N GLU A 81 -14.36 -6.87 13.85
CA GLU A 81 -15.73 -6.42 14.15
C GLU A 81 -15.84 -4.93 14.53
N LYS A 82 -14.83 -4.38 15.25
CA LYS A 82 -14.85 -2.97 15.65
C LYS A 82 -14.78 -1.98 14.47
N LEU A 83 -14.28 -2.40 13.30
CA LEU A 83 -14.15 -1.57 12.10
C LEU A 83 -15.42 -1.71 11.23
N CYS A 84 -16.49 -1.03 11.65
CA CYS A 84 -17.83 -1.26 11.14
C CYS A 84 -18.50 -0.04 10.47
N ILE A 85 -17.83 1.12 10.46
CA ILE A 85 -18.33 2.32 9.77
C ILE A 85 -17.50 2.61 8.53
N PHE A 86 -18.16 2.78 7.40
CA PHE A 86 -17.53 2.94 6.09
C PHE A 86 -17.85 4.31 5.48
N TYR A 87 -16.80 5.04 5.09
CA TYR A 87 -16.91 6.23 4.26
C TYR A 87 -16.32 5.92 2.89
N PHE A 88 -17.05 6.19 1.81
CA PHE A 88 -16.57 5.96 0.45
C PHE A 88 -16.15 7.26 -0.24
N LEU A 89 -15.06 7.19 -1.00
CA LEU A 89 -14.35 8.33 -1.60
C LEU A 89 -13.86 7.97 -3.01
N ASN A 90 -13.20 8.89 -3.71
CA ASN A 90 -12.80 8.68 -5.11
C ASN A 90 -11.34 8.24 -5.25
N SER A 91 -10.51 8.45 -4.22
CA SER A 91 -9.10 8.11 -4.28
C SER A 91 -8.53 7.80 -2.91
N GLY A 92 -7.43 7.03 -2.89
CA GLY A 92 -6.70 6.77 -1.65
C GLY A 92 -6.20 8.05 -0.96
N SER A 93 -5.91 9.11 -1.73
CA SER A 93 -5.58 10.41 -1.12
C SER A 93 -6.78 11.04 -0.42
N GLU A 94 -7.97 11.03 -1.02
CA GLU A 94 -9.17 11.48 -0.29
C GLU A 94 -9.40 10.64 0.98
N ALA A 95 -9.21 9.32 0.90
CA ALA A 95 -9.36 8.42 2.05
C ALA A 95 -8.39 8.75 3.19
N ASN A 96 -7.11 8.95 2.87
CA ASN A 96 -6.11 9.34 3.86
C ASN A 96 -6.37 10.74 4.44
N ASP A 97 -6.86 11.69 3.64
CA ASP A 97 -7.26 13.01 4.13
C ASP A 97 -8.42 12.91 5.12
N LEU A 98 -9.45 12.13 4.79
CA LEU A 98 -10.57 11.88 5.72
C LEU A 98 -10.11 11.17 7.00
N ALA A 99 -9.23 10.17 6.91
CA ALA A 99 -8.70 9.47 8.07
C ALA A 99 -7.97 10.43 9.03
N LEU A 100 -7.18 11.36 8.49
CA LEU A 100 -6.54 12.41 9.29
C LEU A 100 -7.57 13.32 9.98
N ARG A 101 -8.63 13.73 9.26
CA ARG A 101 -9.72 14.54 9.84
C ARG A 101 -10.48 13.78 10.92
N LEU A 102 -10.78 12.50 10.72
CA LEU A 102 -11.44 11.64 11.71
C LEU A 102 -10.61 11.53 12.98
N ALA A 103 -9.32 11.24 12.87
CA ALA A 103 -8.42 11.11 14.01
C ALA A 103 -8.32 12.41 14.83
N ARG A 104 -8.09 13.54 14.18
CA ARG A 104 -8.03 14.85 14.86
C ARG A 104 -9.35 15.22 15.51
N GLN A 105 -10.46 14.99 14.80
CA GLN A 105 -11.77 15.32 15.31
C GLN A 105 -12.18 14.44 16.49
N TYR A 106 -11.81 13.16 16.49
CA TYR A 106 -12.05 12.24 17.59
C TYR A 106 -11.22 12.61 18.83
N THR A 107 -9.91 12.74 18.65
CA THR A 107 -8.94 12.94 19.75
C THR A 107 -8.90 14.38 20.27
N LYS A 108 -9.35 15.36 19.47
CA LYS A 108 -9.11 16.81 19.67
C LYS A 108 -7.62 17.17 19.73
N HIS A 109 -6.78 16.31 19.18
CA HIS A 109 -5.34 16.51 19.07
C HIS A 109 -4.97 16.86 17.63
N GLU A 110 -3.79 17.46 17.41
CA GLU A 110 -3.37 17.92 16.08
C GLU A 110 -2.23 17.09 15.48
N ASP A 111 -1.33 16.57 16.34
CA ASP A 111 -0.06 16.04 15.88
C ASP A 111 -0.19 14.62 15.32
N VAL A 112 0.64 14.31 14.34
CA VAL A 112 0.68 13.00 13.69
C VAL A 112 2.09 12.47 13.68
N ILE A 113 2.24 11.19 14.02
CA ILE A 113 3.49 10.46 13.87
C ILE A 113 3.41 9.63 12.60
N VAL A 114 4.40 9.75 11.72
CA VAL A 114 4.55 8.95 10.49
C VAL A 114 5.90 8.26 10.47
N LEU A 115 6.05 7.24 9.62
CA LEU A 115 7.35 6.63 9.37
C LEU A 115 8.19 7.47 8.41
N ASP A 116 9.50 7.40 8.56
CA ASP A 116 10.42 7.88 7.54
C ASP A 116 10.14 7.20 6.19
N HIS A 117 10.35 7.94 5.10
CA HIS A 117 10.07 7.55 3.73
C HIS A 117 8.60 7.23 3.40
N ALA A 118 7.66 7.47 4.32
CA ALA A 118 6.24 7.25 4.06
C ALA A 118 5.71 8.14 2.92
N TYR A 119 4.72 7.61 2.19
CA TYR A 119 3.96 8.34 1.19
C TYR A 119 2.47 8.02 1.27
N HIS A 120 1.70 8.97 1.76
CA HIS A 120 0.25 8.83 1.98
C HIS A 120 -0.61 9.52 0.91
N GLY A 121 -0.01 10.25 -0.04
CA GLY A 121 -0.76 10.85 -1.13
C GLY A 121 -0.23 12.20 -1.57
N HIS A 122 -1.07 12.92 -2.32
CA HIS A 122 -0.67 14.13 -3.03
C HIS A 122 -1.47 15.39 -2.66
N LEU A 123 -2.50 15.28 -1.82
CA LEU A 123 -3.22 16.43 -1.25
C LEU A 123 -2.32 17.16 -0.26
N THR A 124 -2.53 18.45 -0.03
CA THR A 124 -1.69 19.28 0.86
C THR A 124 -1.51 18.64 2.24
N SER A 125 -2.61 18.20 2.86
CA SER A 125 -2.62 17.50 4.15
C SER A 125 -1.74 16.24 4.16
N LEU A 126 -1.60 15.58 3.02
CA LEU A 126 -0.85 14.33 2.86
C LEU A 126 0.60 14.56 2.47
N ILE A 127 0.88 15.63 1.72
CA ILE A 127 2.25 16.07 1.48
C ILE A 127 2.91 16.36 2.82
N ASP A 128 2.22 17.06 3.73
CA ASP A 128 2.73 17.39 5.07
C ASP A 128 3.11 16.15 5.89
N ILE A 129 2.38 15.04 5.75
CA ILE A 129 2.66 13.77 6.45
C ILE A 129 3.41 12.74 5.59
N SER A 130 3.99 13.13 4.46
CA SER A 130 4.75 12.22 3.57
C SER A 130 6.22 12.65 3.48
N PRO A 131 7.12 12.14 4.37
CA PRO A 131 8.54 12.50 4.36
C PRO A 131 9.24 12.27 3.02
N TYR A 132 8.77 11.30 2.23
CA TYR A 132 9.26 11.08 0.87
C TYR A 132 9.09 12.30 -0.06
N LYS A 133 8.10 13.17 0.23
CA LYS A 133 7.81 14.37 -0.55
C LYS A 133 8.22 15.65 0.16
N PHE A 134 7.77 15.89 1.40
CA PHE A 134 7.96 17.20 2.03
C PHE A 134 9.43 17.58 2.24
N ARG A 135 10.34 16.61 2.36
CA ARG A 135 11.79 16.87 2.48
C ARG A 135 12.38 17.56 1.25
N ASN A 136 11.72 17.46 0.10
CA ASN A 136 12.09 18.14 -1.14
C ASN A 136 11.21 19.39 -1.41
N LEU A 137 10.39 19.82 -0.45
CA LEU A 137 9.45 20.94 -0.54
C LEU A 137 9.66 21.89 0.65
N GLU A 138 8.60 22.25 1.38
CA GLU A 138 8.61 23.19 2.50
C GLU A 138 9.18 22.61 3.81
N GLY A 139 9.56 21.33 3.82
CA GLY A 139 10.05 20.65 5.01
C GLY A 139 8.93 20.15 5.95
N GLN A 140 9.35 19.67 7.11
CA GLN A 140 8.47 19.07 8.11
C GLN A 140 7.70 20.15 8.88
N LYS A 141 6.37 20.00 8.99
CA LYS A 141 5.53 20.86 9.82
C LYS A 141 5.71 20.52 11.31
N GLU A 142 5.52 21.48 12.20
CA GLU A 142 5.72 21.30 13.66
C GLU A 142 4.82 20.20 14.26
N TRP A 143 3.63 20.02 13.71
CA TRP A 143 2.67 18.99 14.14
C TRP A 143 2.95 17.61 13.55
N VAL A 144 3.96 17.46 12.69
CA VAL A 144 4.35 16.17 12.10
C VAL A 144 5.60 15.69 12.79
N HIS A 145 5.60 14.43 13.25
CA HIS A 145 6.76 13.77 13.82
C HIS A 145 7.13 12.56 12.96
N VAL A 146 8.43 12.36 12.71
CA VAL A 146 8.93 11.29 11.85
C VAL A 146 9.65 10.26 12.70
N ALA A 147 9.07 9.07 12.81
CA ALA A 147 9.70 7.91 13.43
C ALA A 147 10.60 7.18 12.41
N PRO A 148 11.71 6.55 12.84
CA PRO A 148 12.51 5.69 11.97
C PRO A 148 11.66 4.59 11.35
N VAL A 149 11.86 4.30 10.06
CA VAL A 149 11.24 3.14 9.40
C VAL A 149 11.78 1.85 10.05
N PRO A 150 10.93 0.88 10.41
CA PRO A 150 11.35 -0.37 11.05
C PRO A 150 11.94 -1.35 10.03
N ASP A 151 13.01 -0.93 9.36
CA ASP A 151 13.75 -1.70 8.36
C ASP A 151 14.89 -2.47 9.03
N THR A 152 14.79 -3.79 9.11
CA THR A 152 15.83 -4.63 9.71
C THR A 152 17.01 -4.92 8.77
N TYR A 153 17.01 -4.39 7.54
CA TYR A 153 18.13 -4.53 6.61
C TYR A 153 18.98 -3.26 6.51
N ARG A 154 18.41 -2.06 6.36
CA ARG A 154 19.19 -0.81 6.28
C ARG A 154 18.88 0.18 7.39
N GLY A 155 17.82 -0.04 8.16
CA GLY A 155 17.38 0.88 9.20
C GLY A 155 18.31 0.96 10.41
N LEU A 156 17.85 1.70 11.41
CA LEU A 156 18.57 2.01 12.64
C LEU A 156 18.91 0.76 13.47
N TYR A 157 17.95 -0.17 13.56
CA TYR A 157 18.08 -1.45 14.23
C TYR A 157 17.95 -2.58 13.21
N ARG A 158 19.06 -3.28 12.97
CA ARG A 158 19.20 -4.30 11.91
C ARG A 158 18.94 -5.71 12.44
N GLU A 159 19.13 -6.72 11.59
CA GLU A 159 18.87 -8.13 11.90
C GLU A 159 19.73 -8.71 13.04
N ASP A 160 20.83 -8.03 13.38
CA ASP A 160 21.74 -8.37 14.48
C ASP A 160 21.35 -7.74 15.83
N HIS A 161 20.37 -6.83 15.83
CA HIS A 161 19.87 -6.22 17.06
C HIS A 161 18.99 -7.21 17.85
N GLU A 162 19.30 -7.41 19.13
CA GLU A 162 18.67 -8.43 20.01
C GLU A 162 17.14 -8.34 20.05
N ASP A 163 16.59 -7.13 20.16
CA ASP A 163 15.14 -6.88 20.12
C ASP A 163 14.83 -5.61 19.31
N SER A 164 14.96 -5.70 17.99
CA SER A 164 14.66 -4.58 17.08
C SER A 164 13.19 -4.13 17.15
N VAL A 165 12.27 -5.05 17.46
CA VAL A 165 10.83 -4.78 17.59
C VAL A 165 10.57 -3.75 18.69
N THR A 166 11.08 -4.01 19.90
CA THR A 166 10.92 -3.08 21.03
C THR A 166 11.74 -1.80 20.82
N ALA A 167 12.93 -1.90 20.23
CA ALA A 167 13.78 -0.73 19.97
C ALA A 167 13.07 0.28 19.04
N TYR A 168 12.54 -0.16 17.90
CA TYR A 168 11.77 0.72 17.01
C TYR A 168 10.48 1.25 17.68
N ALA A 169 9.75 0.42 18.43
CA ALA A 169 8.53 0.89 19.11
C ALA A 169 8.84 1.97 20.16
N ASN A 170 9.99 1.87 20.83
CA ASN A 170 10.46 2.89 21.77
C ASN A 170 10.82 4.21 21.09
N GLU A 171 11.22 4.23 19.81
CA GLU A 171 11.39 5.49 19.08
C GLU A 171 10.08 6.27 18.98
N VAL A 172 8.97 5.58 18.71
CA VAL A 172 7.64 6.19 18.69
C VAL A 172 7.25 6.67 20.08
N LYS A 173 7.52 5.87 21.13
CA LYS A 173 7.30 6.27 22.53
C LYS A 173 8.08 7.55 22.88
N ASN A 174 9.36 7.63 22.51
CA ASN A 174 10.21 8.79 22.76
C ASN A 174 9.67 10.05 22.05
N ILE A 175 9.18 9.91 20.81
CA ILE A 175 8.52 11.00 20.07
C ILE A 175 7.28 11.49 20.83
N ILE A 176 6.43 10.59 21.31
CA ILE A 176 5.23 10.92 22.09
C ILE A 176 5.62 11.71 23.36
N GLU A 177 6.62 11.22 24.10
CA GLU A 177 7.10 11.88 25.32
C GLU A 177 7.66 13.29 25.03
N GLN A 178 8.44 13.42 23.96
CA GLN A 178 8.97 14.72 23.52
C GLN A 178 7.87 15.69 23.04
N ALA A 179 6.80 15.20 22.41
CA ALA A 179 5.66 16.03 22.05
C ALA A 179 4.93 16.52 23.33
N HIS A 180 4.70 15.62 24.29
CA HIS A 180 4.04 15.95 25.55
C HIS A 180 4.82 16.94 26.41
N THR A 181 6.16 16.82 26.50
CA THR A 181 7.00 17.80 27.22
C THR A 181 6.90 19.20 26.63
N ARG A 182 6.59 19.32 25.33
CA ARG A 182 6.33 20.57 24.63
C ARG A 182 4.85 21.01 24.68
N GLY A 183 4.02 20.33 25.47
CA GLY A 183 2.59 20.63 25.60
C GLY A 183 1.75 20.24 24.38
N ARG A 184 2.31 19.48 23.43
CA ARG A 184 1.62 19.01 22.23
C ARG A 184 0.90 17.69 22.51
N LYS A 185 -0.03 17.30 21.64
CA LYS A 185 -0.85 16.09 21.79
C LYS A 185 -0.95 15.33 20.48
N ILE A 186 -0.88 14.01 20.55
CA ILE A 186 -0.84 13.11 19.39
C ILE A 186 -2.25 12.68 19.01
N ALA A 187 -2.67 13.00 17.78
CA ALA A 187 -3.91 12.54 17.18
C ALA A 187 -3.77 11.12 16.64
N ALA A 188 -2.69 10.83 15.92
CA ALA A 188 -2.53 9.54 15.28
C ALA A 188 -1.08 9.10 15.08
N PHE A 189 -0.89 7.78 15.02
CA PHE A 189 0.19 7.17 14.26
C PHE A 189 -0.37 6.72 12.91
N PHE A 190 0.16 7.28 11.82
CA PHE A 190 -0.33 7.08 10.45
C PHE A 190 0.73 6.34 9.64
N VAL A 191 0.41 5.14 9.16
CA VAL A 191 1.42 4.26 8.58
C VAL A 191 0.89 3.41 7.43
N GLU A 192 1.70 3.22 6.39
CA GLU A 192 1.51 2.16 5.39
C GLU A 192 1.73 0.82 6.09
N SER A 193 0.77 -0.11 6.05
CA SER A 193 0.93 -1.41 6.73
C SER A 193 2.22 -2.12 6.29
N LEU A 194 2.60 -1.95 5.03
CA LEU A 194 3.90 -2.31 4.47
C LEU A 194 4.43 -1.12 3.65
N PRO A 195 5.41 -0.33 4.16
CA PRO A 195 5.93 0.83 3.44
C PRO A 195 6.44 0.47 2.03
N SER A 196 5.73 0.94 1.00
CA SER A 196 6.05 0.59 -0.40
C SER A 196 7.20 1.43 -0.92
N VAL A 197 7.04 2.77 -0.90
CA VAL A 197 8.05 3.70 -1.41
C VAL A 197 9.35 3.66 -0.58
N GLY A 198 9.23 3.30 0.70
CA GLY A 198 10.36 3.00 1.58
C GLY A 198 11.22 1.81 1.13
N GLY A 199 10.77 1.03 0.15
CA GLY A 199 11.51 -0.10 -0.43
C GLY A 199 10.96 -1.45 0.02
N GLN A 200 9.64 -1.63 -0.03
CA GLN A 200 8.97 -2.91 0.23
C GLN A 200 9.26 -3.45 1.65
N ILE A 201 9.14 -2.59 2.65
CA ILE A 201 9.47 -2.90 4.04
C ILE A 201 8.38 -3.77 4.66
N ILE A 202 8.79 -4.84 5.34
CA ILE A 202 7.92 -5.66 6.19
C ILE A 202 8.27 -5.34 7.64
N PRO A 203 7.44 -4.54 8.36
CA PRO A 203 7.69 -4.28 9.78
C PRO A 203 7.75 -5.58 10.57
N PRO A 204 8.71 -5.75 11.49
CA PRO A 204 8.80 -6.93 12.35
C PRO A 204 7.48 -7.21 13.08
N ALA A 205 7.09 -8.48 13.18
CA ALA A 205 5.83 -8.86 13.83
C ALA A 205 5.80 -8.35 15.29
N GLY A 206 4.64 -7.82 15.71
CA GLY A 206 4.45 -7.21 17.03
C GLY A 206 4.91 -5.75 17.16
N TYR A 207 5.58 -5.18 16.14
CA TYR A 207 5.97 -3.77 16.15
C TYR A 207 4.75 -2.85 16.24
N PHE A 208 3.76 -3.03 15.36
CA PHE A 208 2.58 -2.16 15.37
C PHE A 208 1.71 -2.36 16.61
N GLN A 209 1.68 -3.55 17.21
CA GLN A 209 0.99 -3.79 18.48
C GLN A 209 1.58 -2.91 19.59
N LYS A 210 2.90 -2.93 19.78
CA LYS A 210 3.59 -2.09 20.79
C LYS A 210 3.40 -0.60 20.49
N VAL A 211 3.48 -0.19 19.22
CA VAL A 211 3.24 1.20 18.83
C VAL A 211 1.80 1.64 19.16
N ALA A 212 0.80 0.82 18.83
CA ALA A 212 -0.59 1.12 19.15
C ALA A 212 -0.79 1.28 20.66
N GLU A 213 -0.20 0.43 21.49
CA GLU A 213 -0.25 0.60 22.95
C GLU A 213 0.31 1.94 23.43
N HIS A 214 1.42 2.40 22.86
CA HIS A 214 1.98 3.73 23.18
C HIS A 214 1.08 4.87 22.71
N VAL A 215 0.54 4.76 21.50
CA VAL A 215 -0.34 5.77 20.88
C VAL A 215 -1.66 5.87 21.64
N HIS A 216 -2.29 4.75 21.98
CA HIS A 216 -3.53 4.70 22.76
C HIS A 216 -3.33 5.26 24.18
N LYS A 217 -2.21 4.95 24.84
CA LYS A 217 -1.85 5.56 26.14
C LYS A 217 -1.69 7.08 26.07
N ALA A 218 -1.34 7.62 24.90
CA ALA A 218 -1.28 9.06 24.65
C ALA A 218 -2.63 9.69 24.26
N GLY A 219 -3.67 8.88 24.10
CA GLY A 219 -4.99 9.32 23.62
C GLY A 219 -5.08 9.51 22.11
N GLY A 220 -4.10 8.99 21.34
CA GLY A 220 -4.14 8.97 19.87
C GLY A 220 -4.76 7.69 19.32
N VAL A 221 -4.91 7.61 18.00
CA VAL A 221 -5.42 6.43 17.28
C VAL A 221 -4.41 5.87 16.28
N PHE A 222 -4.54 4.59 15.93
CA PHE A 222 -3.73 3.93 14.92
C PHE A 222 -4.43 3.93 13.56
N ILE A 223 -3.79 4.49 12.53
CA ILE A 223 -4.28 4.52 11.15
C ILE A 223 -3.42 3.61 10.28
N ALA A 224 -4.02 2.54 9.75
CA ALA A 224 -3.38 1.62 8.81
C ALA A 224 -3.78 1.96 7.36
N ASP A 225 -2.79 2.41 6.58
CA ASP A 225 -2.91 2.65 5.15
C ASP A 225 -2.67 1.33 4.38
N GLU A 226 -3.77 0.77 3.89
CA GLU A 226 -3.84 -0.48 3.11
C GLU A 226 -3.98 -0.20 1.60
N ILE A 227 -3.80 1.05 1.15
CA ILE A 227 -4.06 1.47 -0.24
C ILE A 227 -3.19 0.71 -1.25
N GLN A 228 -2.01 0.24 -0.88
CA GLN A 228 -1.15 -0.56 -1.76
C GLN A 228 -1.27 -2.07 -1.54
N VAL A 229 -1.64 -2.48 -0.31
CA VAL A 229 -1.31 -3.81 0.23
C VAL A 229 -2.49 -4.59 0.80
N GLY A 230 -3.70 -4.04 0.76
CA GLY A 230 -4.92 -4.77 1.11
C GLY A 230 -5.38 -5.76 0.04
N PHE A 231 -6.58 -6.32 0.24
CA PHE A 231 -7.30 -7.17 -0.71
C PHE A 231 -6.55 -8.47 -1.08
N GLY A 232 -5.95 -9.13 -0.10
CA GLY A 232 -5.31 -10.44 -0.26
C GLY A 232 -3.90 -10.40 -0.86
N ARG A 233 -3.35 -9.21 -1.12
CA ARG A 233 -2.03 -9.00 -1.73
C ARG A 233 -0.91 -9.78 -1.03
N VAL A 234 -0.94 -9.77 0.30
CA VAL A 234 0.07 -10.42 1.16
C VAL A 234 -0.08 -11.94 1.23
N GLY A 235 -1.14 -12.48 0.61
CA GLY A 235 -1.43 -13.90 0.54
C GLY A 235 -2.07 -14.45 1.81
N LYS A 236 -1.32 -14.57 2.90
CA LYS A 236 -1.80 -15.23 4.13
C LYS A 236 -3.05 -14.58 4.74
N HIS A 237 -3.25 -13.29 4.48
CA HIS A 237 -4.33 -12.49 5.03
C HIS A 237 -4.97 -11.59 3.97
N PHE A 238 -6.21 -11.17 4.21
CA PHE A 238 -6.90 -10.23 3.33
C PHE A 238 -6.36 -8.81 3.51
N TRP A 239 -5.99 -8.42 4.73
CA TRP A 239 -5.38 -7.13 5.04
C TRP A 239 -3.95 -7.29 5.52
N ALA A 240 -3.03 -6.41 5.08
CA ALA A 240 -1.62 -6.54 5.42
C ALA A 240 -1.34 -6.32 6.91
N PHE A 241 -2.11 -5.47 7.60
CA PHE A 241 -1.96 -5.24 9.03
C PHE A 241 -2.11 -6.52 9.86
N GLN A 242 -2.87 -7.51 9.37
CA GLN A 242 -3.08 -8.80 10.04
C GLN A 242 -1.78 -9.63 10.15
N LEU A 243 -0.73 -9.29 9.38
CA LEU A 243 0.61 -9.88 9.54
C LEU A 243 1.25 -9.57 10.90
N GLN A 244 0.72 -8.59 11.65
CA GLN A 244 1.23 -8.24 12.99
C GLN A 244 0.67 -9.12 14.11
N GLY A 245 -0.30 -9.98 13.81
CA GLY A 245 -0.98 -10.85 14.78
C GLY A 245 -2.49 -10.67 14.73
N GLU A 246 -3.23 -11.71 15.15
CA GLU A 246 -4.70 -11.72 15.14
C GLU A 246 -5.31 -10.66 16.08
N ASP A 247 -4.62 -10.35 17.18
CA ASP A 247 -5.06 -9.35 18.16
C ASP A 247 -4.76 -7.90 17.75
N PHE A 248 -3.96 -7.69 16.70
CA PHE A 248 -3.63 -6.35 16.24
C PHE A 248 -4.77 -5.79 15.38
N ILE A 249 -5.45 -4.76 15.90
CA ILE A 249 -6.56 -4.11 15.19
C ILE A 249 -6.37 -2.59 15.16
N PRO A 250 -6.14 -1.98 13.98
CA PRO A 250 -6.15 -0.53 13.78
C PRO A 250 -7.48 0.11 14.20
N ASP A 251 -7.48 1.42 14.41
CA ASP A 251 -8.71 2.16 14.70
C ASP A 251 -9.35 2.73 13.43
N ILE A 252 -8.51 3.03 12.43
CA ILE A 252 -8.91 3.48 11.11
C ILE A 252 -8.10 2.71 10.06
N VAL A 253 -8.77 2.22 9.02
CA VAL A 253 -8.14 1.58 7.86
C VAL A 253 -8.52 2.36 6.61
N THR A 254 -7.53 2.71 5.79
CA THR A 254 -7.77 3.34 4.50
C THR A 254 -7.47 2.37 3.36
N MET A 255 -8.33 2.37 2.35
CA MET A 255 -8.24 1.48 1.21
C MET A 255 -8.51 2.26 -0.09
N GLY A 256 -7.87 1.86 -1.18
CA GLY A 256 -7.92 2.61 -2.44
C GLY A 256 -7.69 1.73 -3.65
N LYS A 257 -6.58 1.94 -4.37
CA LYS A 257 -6.25 1.35 -5.68
C LYS A 257 -6.85 -0.05 -5.96
N PRO A 258 -6.68 -1.07 -5.10
CA PRO A 258 -7.12 -2.42 -5.40
C PRO A 258 -8.64 -2.57 -5.44
N ILE A 259 -9.35 -1.78 -4.64
CA ILE A 259 -10.78 -1.99 -4.34
C ILE A 259 -11.67 -1.74 -5.56
N GLY A 260 -11.16 -0.98 -6.54
CA GLY A 260 -11.84 -0.67 -7.80
C GLY A 260 -11.23 -1.31 -9.04
N ASN A 261 -10.19 -2.14 -8.90
CA ASN A 261 -9.36 -2.59 -10.03
C ASN A 261 -8.92 -1.43 -10.97
N GLY A 262 -8.63 -0.27 -10.38
CA GLY A 262 -8.29 0.98 -11.08
C GLY A 262 -9.43 1.94 -11.37
N HIS A 263 -10.68 1.55 -11.17
CA HIS A 263 -11.79 2.50 -11.11
C HIS A 263 -11.61 3.47 -9.92
N PRO A 264 -11.93 4.77 -10.05
CA PRO A 264 -11.83 5.74 -8.95
C PRO A 264 -12.81 5.43 -7.81
N ILE A 265 -12.35 4.66 -6.83
CA ILE A 265 -13.03 4.41 -5.57
C ILE A 265 -12.00 4.17 -4.48
N ALA A 266 -12.30 4.67 -3.29
CA ALA A 266 -11.57 4.45 -2.07
C ALA A 266 -12.55 4.33 -0.90
N CYS A 267 -12.08 3.84 0.24
CA CYS A 267 -12.89 3.72 1.43
C CYS A 267 -12.05 3.97 2.68
N VAL A 268 -12.69 4.49 3.72
CA VAL A 268 -12.18 4.50 5.09
C VAL A 268 -13.11 3.64 5.93
N ALA A 269 -12.55 2.64 6.60
CA ALA A 269 -13.24 1.88 7.63
C ALA A 269 -12.77 2.36 9.01
N THR A 270 -13.69 2.59 9.94
CA THR A 270 -13.37 3.08 11.29
C THR A 270 -14.35 2.52 12.32
N THR A 271 -14.05 2.74 13.60
CA THR A 271 -14.96 2.41 14.69
C THR A 271 -16.17 3.34 14.77
N LYS A 272 -17.25 2.84 15.37
CA LYS A 272 -18.45 3.61 15.68
C LYS A 272 -18.14 4.85 16.53
N GLU A 273 -17.30 4.70 17.55
CA GLU A 273 -16.92 5.79 18.46
C GLU A 273 -16.25 6.97 17.72
N ILE A 274 -15.30 6.69 16.82
CA ILE A 274 -14.64 7.71 16.00
C ILE A 274 -15.65 8.39 15.06
N ALA A 275 -16.51 7.60 14.43
CA ALA A 275 -17.54 8.12 13.53
C ALA A 275 -18.56 9.01 14.25
N GLU A 276 -18.99 8.64 15.45
CA GLU A 276 -19.90 9.42 16.29
C GLU A 276 -19.29 10.76 16.71
N ALA A 277 -18.00 10.79 17.08
CA ALA A 277 -17.30 12.03 17.40
C ALA A 277 -17.17 12.98 16.20
N PHE A 278 -17.05 12.43 14.99
CA PHE A 278 -17.09 13.21 13.75
C PHE A 278 -18.49 13.74 13.46
N ALA A 279 -19.51 12.88 13.55
CA ALA A 279 -20.92 13.25 13.34
C ALA A 279 -21.41 14.32 14.34
N ALA A 280 -20.92 14.28 15.58
CA ALA A 280 -21.25 15.26 16.63
C ALA A 280 -20.84 16.71 16.29
N THR A 281 -20.02 16.94 15.26
CA THR A 281 -19.75 18.30 14.75
C THR A 281 -20.98 18.95 14.12
N GLY A 282 -21.98 18.16 13.72
CA GLY A 282 -23.08 18.61 12.86
C GLY A 282 -22.66 18.86 11.40
N VAL A 283 -21.38 18.67 11.06
CA VAL A 283 -20.86 18.80 9.69
C VAL A 283 -20.92 17.44 9.02
N GLU A 284 -21.82 17.30 8.05
CA GLU A 284 -21.89 16.10 7.22
C GLU A 284 -20.62 15.97 6.36
N TYR A 285 -19.99 14.80 6.37
CA TYR A 285 -19.03 14.47 5.32
C TYR A 285 -19.80 14.17 4.04
N PHE A 286 -19.70 15.07 3.07
CA PHE A 286 -20.33 14.92 1.77
C PHE A 286 -19.27 14.71 0.67
N ASN A 287 -19.51 13.75 -0.22
CA ASN A 287 -18.71 13.53 -1.42
C ASN A 287 -19.64 13.30 -2.61
N THR A 288 -19.52 14.13 -3.65
CA THR A 288 -20.35 14.06 -4.86
C THR A 288 -20.21 12.73 -5.60
N PHE A 289 -19.04 12.11 -5.55
CA PHE A 289 -18.75 10.90 -6.33
C PHE A 289 -18.39 9.70 -5.44
N GLY A 290 -18.07 9.95 -4.16
CA GLY A 290 -17.75 8.91 -3.19
C GLY A 290 -18.93 7.98 -2.94
N GLY A 291 -18.68 6.68 -3.06
CA GLY A 291 -19.68 5.64 -2.77
C GLY A 291 -20.81 5.54 -3.78
N ASN A 292 -20.68 6.13 -4.98
CA ASN A 292 -21.73 6.06 -5.99
C ASN A 292 -22.07 4.59 -6.38
N PRO A 293 -23.29 4.32 -6.90
CA PRO A 293 -23.74 2.96 -7.19
C PRO A 293 -22.83 2.16 -8.13
N VAL A 294 -22.25 2.82 -9.15
CA VAL A 294 -21.36 2.19 -10.14
C VAL A 294 -20.05 1.76 -9.48
N SER A 295 -19.44 2.64 -8.68
CA SER A 295 -18.22 2.31 -7.96
C SER A 295 -18.45 1.15 -6.97
N CYS A 296 -19.59 1.09 -6.29
CA CYS A 296 -19.92 -0.02 -5.40
C CYS A 296 -20.16 -1.33 -6.17
N ALA A 297 -20.82 -1.29 -7.34
CA ALA A 297 -20.96 -2.46 -8.22
C ALA A 297 -19.60 -3.00 -8.67
N VAL A 298 -18.67 -2.11 -9.03
CA VAL A 298 -17.28 -2.46 -9.34
C VAL A 298 -16.60 -3.11 -8.14
N GLY A 299 -16.73 -2.52 -6.94
CA GLY A 299 -16.14 -3.04 -5.72
C GLY A 299 -16.65 -4.44 -5.35
N LEU A 300 -17.97 -4.66 -5.45
CA LEU A 300 -18.59 -5.97 -5.28
C LEU A 300 -18.02 -7.01 -6.27
N ALA A 301 -17.94 -6.65 -7.56
CA ALA A 301 -17.37 -7.53 -8.57
C ALA A 301 -15.88 -7.83 -8.32
N VAL A 302 -15.10 -6.88 -7.77
CA VAL A 302 -13.71 -7.14 -7.33
C VAL A 302 -13.66 -8.19 -6.22
N LEU A 303 -14.52 -8.06 -5.19
CA LEU A 303 -14.58 -9.04 -4.11
C LEU A 303 -14.96 -10.43 -4.63
N ASP A 304 -15.96 -10.51 -5.52
CA ASP A 304 -16.41 -11.76 -6.11
C ASP A 304 -15.31 -12.44 -6.94
N VAL A 305 -14.54 -11.67 -7.73
CA VAL A 305 -13.41 -12.20 -8.51
C VAL A 305 -12.30 -12.71 -7.59
N ILE A 306 -11.96 -11.97 -6.53
CA ILE A 306 -10.94 -12.41 -5.55
C ILE A 306 -11.34 -13.76 -4.93
N GLU A 307 -12.61 -13.91 -4.56
CA GLU A 307 -13.15 -15.13 -3.96
C GLU A 307 -13.21 -16.29 -4.96
N LYS A 308 -13.84 -16.07 -6.12
CA LYS A 308 -14.08 -17.07 -7.17
C LYS A 308 -12.79 -17.60 -7.80
N GLU A 309 -11.80 -16.73 -7.99
CA GLU A 309 -10.51 -17.10 -8.58
C GLU A 309 -9.44 -17.42 -7.52
N HIS A 310 -9.83 -17.46 -6.24
CA HIS A 310 -8.95 -17.76 -5.11
C HIS A 310 -7.65 -16.93 -5.10
N LEU A 311 -7.75 -15.64 -5.48
CA LEU A 311 -6.58 -14.80 -5.74
C LEU A 311 -5.68 -14.62 -4.52
N GLN A 312 -6.25 -14.62 -3.32
CA GLN A 312 -5.48 -14.57 -2.07
C GLN A 312 -4.60 -15.82 -1.87
N ALA A 313 -5.16 -17.02 -2.08
CA ALA A 313 -4.40 -18.28 -2.01
C ALA A 313 -3.33 -18.32 -3.12
N HIS A 314 -3.72 -17.94 -4.34
CA HIS A 314 -2.81 -17.84 -5.49
C HIS A 314 -1.62 -16.90 -5.22
N ALA A 315 -1.84 -15.73 -4.60
CA ALA A 315 -0.73 -14.85 -4.22
C ALA A 315 0.19 -15.46 -3.16
N THR A 316 -0.33 -16.29 -2.26
CA THR A 316 0.52 -17.07 -1.34
C THR A 316 1.40 -18.04 -2.12
N GLU A 317 0.81 -18.82 -3.02
CA GLU A 317 1.51 -19.85 -3.79
C GLU A 317 2.58 -19.25 -4.72
N VAL A 318 2.18 -18.31 -5.59
CA VAL A 318 3.09 -17.68 -6.55
C VAL A 318 4.08 -16.76 -5.86
N GLY A 319 3.67 -16.05 -4.81
CA GLY A 319 4.56 -15.23 -3.99
C GLY A 319 5.68 -16.04 -3.34
N ASN A 320 5.33 -17.18 -2.73
CA ASN A 320 6.32 -18.10 -2.15
C ASN A 320 7.26 -18.68 -3.20
N PHE A 321 6.73 -19.04 -4.37
CA PHE A 321 7.53 -19.52 -5.50
C PHE A 321 8.52 -18.45 -6.00
N LEU A 322 8.05 -17.22 -6.22
CA LEU A 322 8.88 -16.09 -6.64
C LEU A 322 9.94 -15.74 -5.58
N MET A 323 9.58 -15.68 -4.30
CA MET A 323 10.52 -15.46 -3.20
C MET A 323 11.61 -16.53 -3.15
N LYS A 324 11.26 -17.80 -3.37
CA LYS A 324 12.23 -18.91 -3.44
C LYS A 324 13.22 -18.68 -4.59
N LEU A 325 12.74 -18.44 -5.81
CA LEU A 325 13.58 -18.20 -6.96
C LEU A 325 14.51 -16.98 -6.77
N LEU A 326 14.01 -15.88 -6.22
CA LEU A 326 14.81 -14.69 -5.94
C LEU A 326 15.88 -14.94 -4.86
N LYS A 327 15.58 -15.73 -3.83
CA LYS A 327 16.58 -16.15 -2.83
C LYS A 327 17.66 -17.04 -3.43
N GLU A 328 17.32 -17.90 -4.40
CA GLU A 328 18.31 -18.66 -5.16
C GLU A 328 19.20 -17.74 -5.99
N GLN A 329 18.64 -16.67 -6.59
CA GLN A 329 19.43 -15.65 -7.29
C GLN A 329 20.36 -14.89 -6.35
N LYS A 330 19.94 -14.59 -5.11
CA LYS A 330 20.77 -13.96 -4.08
C LYS A 330 22.06 -14.74 -3.81
N ILE A 331 22.02 -16.08 -3.86
CA ILE A 331 23.21 -16.93 -3.65
C ILE A 331 24.21 -16.77 -4.81
N LYS A 332 23.72 -16.58 -6.04
CA LYS A 332 24.55 -16.48 -7.25
C LYS A 332 25.10 -15.07 -7.48
N HIS A 333 24.34 -14.06 -7.11
CA HIS A 333 24.57 -12.66 -7.52
C HIS A 333 24.85 -11.78 -6.30
N PRO A 334 26.12 -11.43 -6.00
CA PRO A 334 26.50 -10.63 -4.82
C PRO A 334 25.85 -9.24 -4.75
N ILE A 335 25.39 -8.72 -5.89
CA ILE A 335 24.65 -7.45 -5.98
C ILE A 335 23.28 -7.53 -5.30
N ILE A 336 22.69 -8.73 -5.14
CA ILE A 336 21.43 -8.90 -4.43
C ILE A 336 21.74 -8.96 -2.93
N GLY A 337 21.46 -7.88 -2.21
CA GLY A 337 21.70 -7.78 -0.78
C GLY A 337 20.59 -8.38 0.06
N ASP A 338 19.35 -8.09 -0.30
CA ASP A 338 18.18 -8.59 0.43
C ASP A 338 17.01 -8.95 -0.50
N VAL A 339 16.22 -9.93 -0.07
CA VAL A 339 14.98 -10.37 -0.72
C VAL A 339 13.91 -10.48 0.36
N ARG A 340 12.95 -9.56 0.33
CA ARG A 340 11.91 -9.41 1.34
C ARG A 340 10.54 -9.26 0.71
N GLY A 341 9.48 -9.61 1.43
CA GLY A 341 8.12 -9.52 0.93
C GLY A 341 7.16 -10.51 1.56
N SER A 342 5.88 -10.37 1.22
CA SER A 342 4.82 -11.34 1.50
C SER A 342 3.84 -11.39 0.32
N GLY A 343 3.42 -12.59 -0.06
CA GLY A 343 2.55 -12.79 -1.22
C GLY A 343 3.14 -12.15 -2.48
N LEU A 344 2.33 -11.37 -3.19
CA LEU A 344 2.75 -10.64 -4.39
C LEU A 344 3.10 -9.17 -4.09
N PHE A 345 3.75 -8.92 -2.94
CA PHE A 345 4.41 -7.67 -2.58
C PHE A 345 5.85 -7.99 -2.17
N ILE A 346 6.78 -7.86 -3.12
CA ILE A 346 8.17 -8.31 -2.97
C ILE A 346 9.15 -7.21 -3.38
N GLY A 347 10.25 -7.10 -2.63
CA GLY A 347 11.38 -6.22 -2.90
C GLY A 347 12.69 -7.00 -3.01
N VAL A 348 13.53 -6.62 -3.98
CA VAL A 348 14.89 -7.12 -4.14
C VAL A 348 15.85 -5.94 -4.04
N ASP A 349 16.59 -5.87 -2.95
CA ASP A 349 17.46 -4.75 -2.61
C ASP A 349 18.85 -4.95 -3.23
N LEU A 350 19.19 -4.11 -4.22
CA LEU A 350 20.47 -4.19 -4.90
C LEU A 350 21.52 -3.33 -4.20
N ILE A 351 22.68 -3.91 -3.88
CA ILE A 351 23.77 -3.27 -3.15
C ILE A 351 25.10 -3.38 -3.90
N LYS A 352 25.98 -2.42 -3.67
CA LYS A 352 27.35 -2.42 -4.25
C LYS A 352 28.31 -3.26 -3.43
N ASP A 353 28.06 -3.36 -2.13
CA ASP A 353 28.91 -4.04 -1.17
C ASP A 353 28.08 -4.54 0.03
N GLN A 354 28.52 -5.64 0.64
CA GLN A 354 27.81 -6.29 1.75
C GLN A 354 28.06 -5.61 3.11
N ALA A 355 29.18 -4.92 3.28
CA ALA A 355 29.57 -4.34 4.56
C ALA A 355 28.72 -3.11 4.91
N GLU A 356 28.63 -2.16 4.00
CA GLU A 356 27.89 -0.91 4.15
C GLU A 356 26.48 -0.98 3.56
N ARG A 357 26.19 -2.03 2.76
CA ARG A 357 24.89 -2.21 2.07
C ARG A 357 24.55 -1.02 1.18
N THR A 358 25.58 -0.41 0.57
CA THR A 358 25.47 0.80 -0.25
C THR A 358 24.50 0.57 -1.42
N PRO A 359 23.48 1.42 -1.62
CA PRO A 359 22.53 1.28 -2.72
C PRO A 359 23.20 1.20 -4.11
N ALA A 360 22.86 0.15 -4.88
CA ALA A 360 23.28 -0.02 -6.28
C ALA A 360 22.31 0.71 -7.24
N THR A 361 22.16 2.02 -7.07
CA THR A 361 21.17 2.83 -7.79
C THR A 361 21.32 2.79 -9.31
N ALA A 362 22.55 2.95 -9.81
CA ALA A 362 22.82 3.01 -11.25
C ALA A 362 22.64 1.63 -11.90
N GLU A 363 23.03 0.58 -11.19
CA GLU A 363 22.89 -0.81 -11.59
C GLU A 363 21.41 -1.23 -11.61
N ALA A 364 20.62 -0.77 -10.63
CA ALA A 364 19.18 -0.97 -10.61
C ALA A 364 18.49 -0.28 -11.80
N GLU A 365 18.85 0.99 -12.09
CA GLU A 365 18.33 1.72 -13.25
C GLU A 365 18.72 1.04 -14.58
N HIS A 366 19.96 0.55 -14.69
CA HIS A 366 20.40 -0.21 -15.84
C HIS A 366 19.58 -1.49 -16.00
N LEU A 367 19.42 -2.28 -14.94
CA LEU A 367 18.65 -3.52 -14.97
C LEU A 367 17.18 -3.28 -15.35
N ILE A 368 16.53 -2.24 -14.83
CA ILE A 368 15.15 -1.88 -15.20
C ILE A 368 15.06 -1.55 -16.70
N THR A 369 16.02 -0.80 -17.24
CA THR A 369 16.09 -0.51 -18.68
C THR A 369 16.22 -1.81 -19.50
N ARG A 370 17.13 -2.70 -19.11
CA ARG A 370 17.36 -3.97 -19.82
C ARG A 370 16.16 -4.94 -19.71
N LEU A 371 15.46 -4.97 -18.57
CA LEU A 371 14.23 -5.74 -18.41
C LEU A 371 13.13 -5.24 -19.35
N LYS A 372 13.02 -3.91 -19.53
CA LYS A 372 12.08 -3.32 -20.49
C LYS A 372 12.36 -3.79 -21.93
N GLU A 373 13.62 -3.86 -22.34
CA GLU A 373 14.03 -4.41 -23.65
C GLU A 373 13.68 -5.89 -23.81
N LYS A 374 13.51 -6.61 -22.71
CA LYS A 374 13.01 -7.99 -22.64
C LYS A 374 11.50 -8.08 -22.40
N TYR A 375 10.79 -6.97 -22.58
CA TYR A 375 9.34 -6.86 -22.43
C TYR A 375 8.83 -7.17 -21.02
N ILE A 376 9.61 -6.82 -20.00
CA ILE A 376 9.20 -6.90 -18.59
C ILE A 376 9.17 -5.49 -18.03
N LEU A 377 8.00 -5.06 -17.56
CA LEU A 377 7.82 -3.79 -16.89
C LEU A 377 8.00 -4.00 -15.39
N LEU A 378 9.12 -3.50 -14.86
CA LEU A 378 9.44 -3.47 -13.44
C LEU A 378 9.87 -2.04 -13.06
N SER A 379 9.85 -1.71 -11.78
CA SER A 379 10.28 -0.39 -11.28
C SER A 379 11.14 -0.54 -10.03
N THR A 380 11.80 0.55 -9.62
CA THR A 380 12.54 0.62 -8.37
C THR A 380 11.91 1.61 -7.40
N ASP A 381 11.98 1.28 -6.10
CA ASP A 381 11.64 2.14 -4.97
C ASP A 381 12.80 2.14 -3.96
N GLY A 382 12.54 2.59 -2.73
CA GLY A 382 13.54 2.79 -1.68
C GLY A 382 14.20 4.17 -1.77
N PRO A 383 14.72 4.70 -0.66
CA PRO A 383 15.41 5.99 -0.65
C PRO A 383 16.61 6.02 -1.61
N GLY A 384 17.27 4.89 -1.82
CA GLY A 384 18.35 4.72 -2.79
C GLY A 384 17.90 4.37 -4.22
N ARG A 385 16.60 4.25 -4.50
CA ARG A 385 16.04 3.81 -5.80
C ARG A 385 16.66 2.52 -6.35
N ASN A 386 17.05 1.63 -5.45
CA ASN A 386 17.82 0.42 -5.72
C ASN A 386 17.05 -0.87 -5.36
N VAL A 387 15.80 -0.74 -4.91
CA VAL A 387 14.96 -1.89 -4.57
C VAL A 387 14.06 -2.21 -5.75
N LEU A 388 14.31 -3.31 -6.46
CA LEU A 388 13.40 -3.80 -7.49
C LEU A 388 12.07 -4.18 -6.85
N LYS A 389 10.97 -3.72 -7.43
CA LYS A 389 9.65 -3.80 -6.83
C LYS A 389 8.70 -4.68 -7.64
N PHE A 390 8.27 -5.78 -7.05
CA PHE A 390 7.30 -6.71 -7.61
C PHE A 390 5.95 -6.52 -6.92
N LYS A 391 4.99 -5.96 -7.65
CA LYS A 391 3.59 -5.86 -7.23
C LYS A 391 2.66 -5.99 -8.46
N PRO A 392 2.71 -7.13 -9.15
CA PRO A 392 1.90 -7.37 -10.35
C PRO A 392 0.40 -7.48 -10.00
N PRO A 393 -0.50 -7.44 -11.01
CA PRO A 393 -1.84 -8.00 -10.90
C PRO A 393 -1.85 -9.39 -10.23
N MET A 394 -2.90 -9.74 -9.47
CA MET A 394 -2.93 -11.00 -8.70
C MET A 394 -2.96 -12.24 -9.57
N CYS A 395 -3.40 -12.15 -10.82
CA CYS A 395 -3.37 -13.27 -11.77
C CYS A 395 -1.97 -13.60 -12.33
N PHE A 396 -0.91 -12.88 -11.90
CA PHE A 396 0.49 -13.22 -12.18
C PHE A 396 0.82 -14.64 -11.74
N ASN A 397 1.40 -15.46 -12.61
CA ASN A 397 1.51 -16.90 -12.39
C ASN A 397 2.98 -17.38 -12.22
N MET A 398 3.17 -18.69 -12.02
CA MET A 398 4.50 -19.28 -11.84
C MET A 398 5.38 -19.19 -13.10
N GLU A 399 4.79 -19.22 -14.30
CA GLU A 399 5.53 -19.05 -15.56
C GLU A 399 6.05 -17.62 -15.69
N ASP A 400 5.22 -16.63 -15.34
CA ASP A 400 5.62 -15.22 -15.28
C ASP A 400 6.76 -15.01 -14.27
N ALA A 401 6.62 -15.61 -13.07
CA ALA A 401 7.63 -15.57 -12.02
C ALA A 401 8.97 -16.16 -12.51
N LYS A 402 8.91 -17.31 -13.18
CA LYS A 402 10.09 -17.95 -13.75
C LYS A 402 10.71 -17.10 -14.86
N PHE A 403 9.88 -16.56 -15.77
CA PHE A 403 10.34 -15.74 -16.88
C PHE A 403 11.08 -14.50 -16.41
N VAL A 404 10.55 -13.78 -15.42
CA VAL A 404 11.22 -12.59 -14.88
C VAL A 404 12.52 -12.95 -14.17
N VAL A 405 12.53 -14.00 -13.35
CA VAL A 405 13.74 -14.39 -12.61
C VAL A 405 14.84 -14.92 -13.54
N ASP A 406 14.49 -15.78 -14.51
CA ASP A 406 15.45 -16.28 -15.50
C ASP A 406 16.04 -15.13 -16.35
N THR A 407 15.26 -14.08 -16.59
CA THR A 407 15.73 -12.88 -17.31
C THR A 407 16.65 -12.03 -16.45
N ILE A 408 16.34 -11.86 -15.16
CA ILE A 408 17.22 -11.18 -14.20
C ILE A 408 18.57 -11.92 -14.10
N ASP A 409 18.55 -13.24 -13.93
CA ASP A 409 19.76 -14.07 -13.83
C ASP A 409 20.71 -13.84 -15.02
N LYS A 410 20.16 -13.86 -16.25
CA LYS A 410 20.90 -13.61 -17.50
C LYS A 410 21.44 -12.19 -17.64
N LEU A 411 20.81 -11.21 -17.00
CA LEU A 411 21.24 -9.80 -17.07
C LEU A 411 22.25 -9.44 -15.98
N LEU A 412 22.32 -10.23 -14.91
CA LEU A 412 23.30 -10.08 -13.82
C LEU A 412 24.56 -10.93 -14.02
N THR A 413 24.50 -11.93 -14.89
CA THR A 413 25.66 -12.72 -15.37
C THR A 413 26.31 -12.03 -16.57
#